data_AF-S3DIJ4-F1
#
_entry.id   AF-S3DIJ4-F1
#
_cell.length_a   1.000
_cell.length_b   1.000
_cell.length_c   1.000
_cell.angle_alpha   90.00
_cell.angle_beta   90.00
_cell.angle_gamma   90.00
#
_symmetry.space_group_name_H-M   'P 1'
#
loop_
_entity.id
_entity.type
_entity.pdbx_description
1 polymer ?
#
loop_
_entity_poly.entity_id
_entity_poly.type
_entity_poly.pdbx_seq_one_letter_code
_entity_poly.pdbx_strand_id
1 'polypeptide(L)'
;MYVLLLSLLLALATISTCQTLPFIITGALTSAVAKPGTAINRGGTITIDGFTITIPDNLLVELPALFVPFAEFTTGVKPGQNEVSINGNIVNNQIIAGQMFYSQIDLAGSTGVIESLEFDGRIKILNGGTLRINDPNAVYSAGFNEVPFFTADDENPSITSFSGFPVCVPRSASDEKCPLSNRPAAGTNIVPDASHMVPLKVGDYIEFSGIQYQGQTLLYSLVANLDLLTTGNQPGFVRVEDALIGVADLDANFEAARHRFIGLASRSDMLVRIFAVDEDPCTGEESERLVASATPDGLYTRNYRIRIGDITLTTSDGIIAGQYVQPVSEWIFPELISPGAAPPTNDFSNIGPLRNGFGPINGTIFGQLSPWPGAVTPTPAVAVCAPPATSTTATTTPTGTPEPVALTISAGTDQTVLGGVSVLLSASLIAGNVPPASLSYNWTQIAGPIVALSASNTASIRFSAPVAAASREFKVEITHTPSGSKANDTIAVTSVAIGQGAFDHPVIDALSWASRQSGTATANAHTDLVDSTASMRVVFNGDNVERPMVRGQVANGQVTYAFSSRGIPRFTSATVRSYINNVLVGGPVVSSSNVAAG
;
A
#
# COMPACT_ATOMS: atom_id res chain seq x y z
N MET A 1 -46.43 -42.09 -50.09
CA MET A 1 -46.47 -40.64 -49.85
C MET A 1 -46.20 -40.42 -48.37
N TYR A 2 -44.99 -39.93 -48.09
CA TYR A 2 -44.52 -39.39 -46.80
C TYR A 2 -44.49 -40.30 -45.57
N VAL A 3 -43.42 -41.11 -45.53
CA VAL A 3 -42.37 -41.03 -44.51
C VAL A 3 -42.28 -39.62 -43.92
N LEU A 4 -42.81 -39.38 -42.72
CA LEU A 4 -42.48 -38.22 -41.88
C LEU A 4 -43.08 -38.36 -40.47
N LEU A 5 -42.72 -39.44 -39.77
CA LEU A 5 -43.11 -39.65 -38.36
C LEU A 5 -41.94 -40.19 -37.52
N LEU A 6 -40.72 -39.78 -37.88
CA LEU A 6 -39.50 -40.15 -37.17
C LEU A 6 -38.44 -39.04 -37.21
N SER A 7 -38.84 -37.79 -36.96
CA SER A 7 -37.90 -36.64 -36.93
C SER A 7 -38.22 -35.60 -35.85
N LEU A 8 -38.92 -35.97 -34.78
CA LEU A 8 -39.24 -35.04 -33.68
C LEU A 8 -39.02 -35.66 -32.29
N LEU A 9 -37.94 -36.42 -32.10
CA LEU A 9 -37.63 -37.01 -30.79
C LEU A 9 -36.14 -37.20 -30.49
N LEU A 10 -35.24 -36.51 -31.21
CA LEU A 10 -33.82 -36.50 -30.86
C LEU A 10 -33.21 -35.13 -31.16
N ALA A 11 -32.52 -34.58 -30.15
CA ALA A 11 -31.73 -33.36 -30.15
C ALA A 11 -32.42 -32.01 -29.81
N LEU A 12 -33.19 -31.95 -28.72
CA LEU A 12 -32.82 -30.96 -27.69
C LEU A 12 -31.80 -31.61 -26.77
N ALA A 13 -30.63 -31.95 -27.31
CA ALA A 13 -29.43 -31.82 -26.52
C ALA A 13 -29.32 -30.32 -26.33
N THR A 14 -29.81 -29.80 -25.21
CA THR A 14 -29.33 -28.53 -24.71
C THR A 14 -27.83 -28.63 -24.81
N ILE A 15 -27.23 -27.90 -25.75
CA ILE A 15 -25.81 -27.60 -25.71
C ILE A 15 -25.72 -26.85 -24.39
N SER A 16 -25.45 -27.58 -23.31
CA SER A 16 -24.90 -27.01 -22.10
C SER A 16 -23.53 -26.55 -22.55
N THR A 17 -23.50 -25.37 -23.19
CA THR A 17 -22.28 -24.57 -23.22
C THR A 17 -21.86 -24.52 -21.78
N CYS A 18 -20.71 -25.11 -21.49
CA CYS A 18 -20.23 -25.20 -20.14
C CYS A 18 -19.94 -23.78 -19.65
N GLN A 19 -20.98 -23.16 -19.08
CA GLN A 19 -20.95 -21.78 -18.70
C GLN A 19 -20.12 -21.68 -17.44
N THR A 20 -19.10 -20.83 -17.48
CA THR A 20 -18.34 -20.49 -16.27
C THR A 20 -19.20 -19.54 -15.45
N LEU A 21 -19.38 -19.86 -14.17
CA LEU A 21 -20.21 -19.09 -13.24
C LEU A 21 -19.38 -18.65 -12.04
N PRO A 22 -19.50 -17.40 -11.56
CA PRO A 22 -18.83 -16.97 -10.35
C PRO A 22 -19.43 -17.62 -9.11
N PHE A 23 -18.64 -17.66 -8.04
CA PHE A 23 -19.16 -17.87 -6.70
C PHE A 23 -18.36 -17.07 -5.69
N ILE A 24 -19.03 -16.72 -4.58
CA ILE A 24 -18.43 -16.23 -3.36
C ILE A 24 -19.01 -17.09 -2.23
N ILE A 25 -18.16 -17.75 -1.45
CA ILE A 25 -18.57 -18.56 -0.30
C ILE A 25 -17.78 -18.08 0.90
N THR A 26 -18.50 -17.59 1.90
CA THR A 26 -17.97 -17.20 3.20
C THR A 26 -18.65 -18.05 4.27
N GLY A 27 -17.87 -18.66 5.16
CA GLY A 27 -18.43 -19.49 6.22
C GLY A 27 -17.39 -20.23 7.05
N ALA A 28 -17.87 -21.21 7.83
CA ALA A 28 -17.03 -21.93 8.78
C ALA A 28 -16.20 -23.04 8.11
N LEU A 29 -14.91 -23.09 8.43
CA LEU A 29 -14.02 -24.15 7.97
C LEU A 29 -14.48 -25.52 8.52
N THR A 30 -14.86 -26.44 7.63
CA THR A 30 -15.18 -27.83 7.99
C THR A 30 -13.95 -28.74 7.83
N SER A 31 -13.25 -28.63 6.70
CA SER A 31 -12.01 -29.38 6.46
C SER A 31 -11.15 -28.73 5.38
N ALA A 32 -9.84 -28.86 5.47
CA ALA A 32 -8.90 -28.51 4.42
C ALA A 32 -7.87 -29.64 4.27
N VAL A 33 -7.69 -30.13 3.05
CA VAL A 33 -6.82 -31.29 2.75
C VAL A 33 -5.96 -30.96 1.54
N ALA A 34 -4.65 -30.92 1.73
CA ALA A 34 -3.69 -30.76 0.64
C ALA A 34 -3.61 -32.02 -0.22
N LYS A 35 -3.28 -31.88 -1.51
CA LYS A 35 -2.91 -33.01 -2.36
C LYS A 35 -1.71 -33.76 -1.74
N PRO A 36 -1.58 -35.09 -1.96
CA PRO A 36 -0.40 -35.84 -1.54
C PRO A 36 0.89 -35.26 -2.14
N GLY A 37 1.99 -35.36 -1.41
CA GLY A 37 3.32 -34.92 -1.85
C GLY A 37 4.01 -34.01 -0.84
N THR A 38 5.17 -33.48 -1.23
CA THR A 38 6.01 -32.62 -0.38
C THR A 38 6.20 -31.21 -0.92
N ALA A 39 5.81 -30.94 -2.17
CA ALA A 39 5.89 -29.60 -2.77
C ALA A 39 5.06 -28.60 -1.97
N ILE A 40 5.61 -27.45 -1.62
CA ILE A 40 4.95 -26.48 -0.73
C ILE A 40 3.78 -25.77 -1.40
N ASN A 41 3.84 -25.60 -2.72
CA ASN A 41 2.84 -24.91 -3.54
C ASN A 41 1.68 -25.81 -3.98
N ARG A 42 1.52 -27.00 -3.38
CA ARG A 42 0.42 -27.90 -3.72
C ARG A 42 -0.91 -27.39 -3.17
N GLY A 43 -1.93 -27.40 -4.02
CA GLY A 43 -3.31 -27.12 -3.68
C GLY A 43 -3.98 -28.35 -3.04
N GLY A 44 -5.29 -28.46 -3.20
CA GLY A 44 -6.07 -29.53 -2.59
C GLY A 44 -7.55 -29.27 -2.60
N THR A 45 -8.21 -29.59 -1.51
CA THR A 45 -9.66 -29.47 -1.35
C THR A 45 -9.98 -28.83 -0.02
N ILE A 46 -10.96 -27.93 -0.02
CA ILE A 46 -11.50 -27.32 1.18
C ILE A 46 -13.02 -27.51 1.21
N THR A 47 -13.57 -27.67 2.41
CA THR A 47 -15.01 -27.75 2.65
C THR A 47 -15.43 -26.66 3.61
N ILE A 48 -16.39 -25.84 3.17
CA ILE A 48 -16.95 -24.69 3.89
C ILE A 48 -18.47 -24.76 3.69
N ASP A 49 -19.25 -24.74 4.78
CA ASP A 49 -20.72 -24.73 4.74
C ASP A 49 -21.36 -25.73 3.75
N GLY A 50 -20.75 -26.92 3.61
CA GLY A 50 -21.20 -27.99 2.72
C GLY A 50 -20.73 -27.90 1.27
N PHE A 51 -20.09 -26.80 0.86
CA PHE A 51 -19.44 -26.69 -0.44
C PHE A 51 -18.06 -27.34 -0.42
N THR A 52 -17.78 -28.18 -1.42
CA THR A 52 -16.44 -28.76 -1.62
C THR A 52 -15.77 -28.04 -2.78
N ILE A 53 -14.69 -27.33 -2.49
CA ILE A 53 -14.02 -26.42 -3.42
C ILE A 53 -12.63 -26.96 -3.73
N THR A 54 -12.26 -26.99 -5.00
CA THR A 54 -10.89 -27.27 -5.43
C THR A 54 -10.02 -26.05 -5.19
N ILE A 55 -8.94 -26.24 -4.44
CA ILE A 55 -7.86 -25.27 -4.28
C ILE A 55 -6.78 -25.57 -5.32
N PRO A 56 -6.50 -24.64 -6.26
CA PRO A 56 -5.40 -24.81 -7.21
C PRO A 56 -4.04 -24.93 -6.54
N ASP A 57 -3.11 -25.61 -7.22
CA ASP A 57 -1.69 -25.44 -6.95
C ASP A 57 -1.32 -23.96 -7.16
N ASN A 58 -0.34 -23.49 -6.39
CA ASN A 58 0.14 -22.12 -6.31
C ASN A 58 -0.78 -21.10 -5.62
N LEU A 59 -1.98 -21.50 -5.16
CA LEU A 59 -2.83 -20.60 -4.36
C LEU A 59 -2.25 -20.44 -2.94
N LEU A 60 -2.08 -19.19 -2.51
CA LEU A 60 -1.84 -18.86 -1.11
C LEU A 60 -3.16 -18.64 -0.39
N VAL A 61 -3.16 -18.97 0.89
CA VAL A 61 -4.18 -18.52 1.84
C VAL A 61 -3.73 -17.19 2.39
N GLU A 62 -4.56 -16.17 2.20
CA GLU A 62 -4.35 -14.86 2.79
C GLU A 62 -4.91 -14.83 4.21
N LEU A 63 -4.11 -14.31 5.14
CA LEU A 63 -4.47 -13.97 6.52
C LEU A 63 -4.24 -12.47 6.71
N PRO A 64 -4.74 -11.84 7.79
CA PRO A 64 -4.66 -10.38 7.95
C PRO A 64 -3.27 -9.74 7.79
N ALA A 65 -2.21 -10.47 8.10
CA ALA A 65 -0.81 -9.98 8.04
C ALA A 65 0.14 -10.98 7.37
N LEU A 66 -0.37 -12.04 6.75
CA LEU A 66 0.46 -13.16 6.29
C LEU A 66 -0.18 -13.87 5.11
N PHE A 67 0.63 -14.26 4.13
CA PHE A 67 0.22 -15.23 3.12
C PHE A 67 0.93 -16.56 3.37
N VAL A 68 0.18 -17.66 3.41
CA VAL A 68 0.74 -18.99 3.62
C VAL A 68 0.39 -19.94 2.46
N PRO A 69 1.27 -20.87 2.09
CA PRO A 69 0.91 -21.91 1.15
C PRO A 69 -0.25 -22.75 1.67
N PHE A 70 -1.20 -23.13 0.79
CA PHE A 70 -2.36 -23.93 1.19
C PHE A 70 -1.97 -25.24 1.91
N ALA A 71 -0.89 -25.89 1.47
CA ALA A 71 -0.40 -27.10 2.13
C ALA A 71 0.00 -26.87 3.59
N GLU A 72 0.67 -25.75 3.87
CA GLU A 72 1.04 -25.35 5.23
C GLU A 72 -0.22 -25.04 6.06
N PHE A 73 -1.15 -24.27 5.48
CA PHE A 73 -2.45 -23.97 6.08
C PHE A 73 -3.17 -25.23 6.56
N THR A 74 -3.18 -26.32 5.78
CA THR A 74 -3.88 -27.56 6.17
C THR A 74 -3.33 -28.19 7.45
N THR A 75 -2.05 -27.98 7.76
CA THR A 75 -1.37 -28.57 8.92
C THR A 75 -1.21 -27.61 10.12
N GLY A 76 -1.30 -26.29 9.91
CA GLY A 76 -1.09 -25.31 10.96
C GLY A 76 -2.20 -25.28 12.03
N VAL A 77 -1.86 -24.81 13.23
CA VAL A 77 -2.80 -24.67 14.35
C VAL A 77 -3.79 -23.54 14.05
N LYS A 78 -5.08 -23.81 14.21
CA LYS A 78 -6.19 -22.90 13.88
C LYS A 78 -7.14 -22.79 15.09
N PRO A 79 -6.77 -22.03 16.14
CA PRO A 79 -7.55 -21.97 17.36
C PRO A 79 -8.73 -21.02 17.23
N GLY A 80 -9.76 -21.26 18.04
CA GLY A 80 -11.01 -20.50 18.01
C GLY A 80 -11.91 -20.86 16.83
N GLN A 81 -13.03 -20.16 16.74
CA GLN A 81 -13.86 -20.18 15.53
C GLN A 81 -13.40 -19.02 14.64
N ASN A 82 -13.15 -19.34 13.38
CA ASN A 82 -12.61 -18.46 12.36
C ASN A 82 -13.40 -18.68 11.07
N GLU A 83 -13.28 -17.74 10.15
CA GLU A 83 -14.05 -17.71 8.92
C GLU A 83 -13.15 -17.89 7.71
N VAL A 84 -13.68 -18.53 6.68
CA VAL A 84 -13.02 -18.67 5.39
C VAL A 84 -13.91 -18.01 4.34
N SER A 85 -13.33 -17.09 3.56
CA SER A 85 -13.97 -16.50 2.39
C SER A 85 -13.23 -16.92 1.12
N ILE A 86 -13.97 -17.40 0.11
CA ILE A 86 -13.41 -17.84 -1.17
C ILE A 86 -14.17 -17.21 -2.32
N ASN A 87 -13.43 -16.51 -3.17
CA ASN A 87 -13.86 -16.07 -4.49
C ASN A 87 -13.35 -17.06 -5.53
N GLY A 88 -14.22 -17.48 -6.44
CA GLY A 88 -13.83 -18.42 -7.50
C GLY A 88 -14.84 -18.51 -8.62
N ASN A 89 -14.67 -19.54 -9.46
CA ASN A 89 -15.59 -19.85 -10.54
C ASN A 89 -15.90 -21.35 -10.58
N ILE A 90 -17.10 -21.69 -11.07
CA ILE A 90 -17.50 -23.03 -11.46
C ILE A 90 -17.11 -23.21 -12.93
N VAL A 91 -16.09 -24.01 -13.21
CA VAL A 91 -15.56 -24.30 -14.55
C VAL A 91 -15.76 -25.78 -14.83
N ASN A 92 -16.44 -26.17 -15.92
CA ASN A 92 -16.65 -27.60 -16.22
C ASN A 92 -17.33 -28.36 -15.07
N ASN A 93 -18.28 -27.70 -14.41
CA ASN A 93 -19.00 -28.22 -13.24
C ASN A 93 -18.10 -28.52 -12.03
N GLN A 94 -16.88 -27.96 -12.00
CA GLN A 94 -15.94 -28.03 -10.90
C GLN A 94 -15.83 -26.65 -10.25
N ILE A 95 -16.00 -26.59 -8.92
CA ILE A 95 -15.86 -25.36 -8.13
C ILE A 95 -14.36 -25.14 -7.89
N ILE A 96 -13.78 -24.07 -8.45
CA ILE A 96 -12.35 -23.78 -8.38
C ILE A 96 -12.14 -22.41 -7.74
N ALA A 97 -11.37 -22.36 -6.65
CA ALA A 97 -10.99 -21.13 -5.99
C ALA A 97 -10.01 -20.30 -6.85
N GLY A 98 -10.20 -18.98 -6.90
CA GLY A 98 -9.18 -18.04 -7.39
C GLY A 98 -8.49 -17.29 -6.26
N GLN A 99 -9.17 -17.08 -5.13
CA GLN A 99 -8.64 -16.44 -3.93
C GLN A 99 -9.22 -17.12 -2.69
N MET A 100 -8.48 -17.06 -1.58
CA MET A 100 -8.92 -17.59 -0.29
C MET A 100 -8.39 -16.70 0.84
N PHE A 101 -9.31 -16.19 1.65
CA PHE A 101 -9.02 -15.42 2.86
C PHE A 101 -9.42 -16.21 4.10
N TYR A 102 -8.57 -16.20 5.12
CA TYR A 102 -8.82 -16.80 6.42
C TYR A 102 -8.72 -15.75 7.52
N SER A 103 -9.86 -15.45 8.13
CA SER A 103 -10.04 -14.34 9.06
C SER A 103 -10.58 -14.82 10.42
N GLN A 104 -10.56 -13.93 11.41
CA GLN A 104 -11.49 -14.07 12.53
C GLN A 104 -12.94 -14.00 12.00
N ILE A 105 -13.92 -14.44 12.78
CA ILE A 105 -15.34 -14.26 12.40
C ILE A 105 -15.61 -12.78 12.09
N ASP A 106 -16.31 -12.52 10.99
CA ASP A 106 -16.72 -11.17 10.60
C ASP A 106 -17.38 -10.43 11.76
N LEU A 107 -17.00 -9.16 11.93
CA LEU A 107 -17.45 -8.27 13.01
C LEU A 107 -17.07 -8.72 14.43
N ALA A 108 -16.19 -9.71 14.62
CA ALA A 108 -15.72 -10.12 15.95
C ALA A 108 -14.71 -9.15 16.62
N GLY A 109 -14.45 -7.99 16.01
CA GLY A 109 -13.65 -6.93 16.62
C GLY A 109 -14.27 -6.40 17.92
N SER A 110 -13.44 -5.92 18.82
CA SER A 110 -13.89 -5.45 20.13
C SER A 110 -13.11 -4.23 20.60
N THR A 111 -13.62 -3.58 21.64
CA THR A 111 -13.02 -2.39 22.23
C THR A 111 -12.99 -2.51 23.75
N GLY A 112 -12.12 -1.74 24.40
CA GLY A 112 -12.06 -1.72 25.86
C GLY A 112 -11.02 -0.78 26.43
N VAL A 113 -11.06 -0.62 27.75
CA VAL A 113 -10.07 0.16 28.50
C VAL A 113 -9.06 -0.79 29.12
N ILE A 114 -7.77 -0.48 29.00
CA ILE A 114 -6.69 -1.24 29.63
C ILE A 114 -6.77 -1.07 31.15
N GLU A 115 -6.97 -2.16 31.88
CA GLU A 115 -6.96 -2.23 33.36
C GLU A 115 -5.54 -2.44 33.90
N SER A 116 -4.78 -3.36 33.30
CA SER A 116 -3.39 -3.63 33.67
C SER A 116 -2.57 -4.11 32.49
N LEU A 117 -1.27 -3.82 32.52
CA LEU A 117 -0.26 -4.30 31.58
C LEU A 117 0.78 -5.10 32.34
N GLU A 118 1.13 -6.27 31.82
CA GLU A 118 2.17 -7.13 32.37
C GLU A 118 3.37 -7.17 31.42
N PHE A 119 4.58 -7.23 31.98
CA PHE A 119 5.83 -7.24 31.20
C PHE A 119 6.04 -8.50 30.35
N ASP A 120 5.21 -9.53 30.54
CA ASP A 120 5.16 -10.72 29.68
C ASP A 120 4.28 -10.53 28.42
N GLY A 121 3.74 -9.32 28.23
CA GLY A 121 2.92 -8.95 27.07
C GLY A 121 1.41 -9.10 27.29
N ARG A 122 0.95 -9.54 28.47
CA ARG A 122 -0.50 -9.60 28.77
C ARG A 122 -1.10 -8.21 28.97
N ILE A 123 -2.25 -7.99 28.32
CA ILE A 123 -3.07 -6.78 28.41
C ILE A 123 -4.40 -7.17 29.03
N LYS A 124 -4.71 -6.71 30.25
CA LYS A 124 -6.00 -6.94 30.88
C LYS A 124 -6.98 -5.84 30.50
N ILE A 125 -8.16 -6.20 30.02
CA ILE A 125 -9.25 -5.25 29.75
C ILE A 125 -10.16 -5.15 30.95
N LEU A 126 -10.50 -3.92 31.33
CA LEU A 126 -11.41 -3.61 32.43
C LEU A 126 -12.77 -4.28 32.19
N ASN A 127 -13.22 -5.11 33.13
CA ASN A 127 -14.42 -5.96 33.01
C ASN A 127 -14.42 -6.90 31.79
N GLY A 128 -13.27 -7.15 31.18
CA GLY A 128 -13.11 -7.94 29.96
C GLY A 128 -12.11 -9.08 30.09
N GLY A 129 -11.76 -9.67 28.95
CA GLY A 129 -10.76 -10.73 28.86
C GLY A 129 -9.32 -10.26 29.03
N THR A 130 -8.39 -11.20 28.93
CA THR A 130 -6.97 -10.92 28.81
C THR A 130 -6.57 -11.06 27.34
N LEU A 131 -5.85 -10.08 26.83
CA LEU A 131 -5.32 -10.06 25.47
C LEU A 131 -3.81 -10.30 25.49
N ARG A 132 -3.29 -10.77 24.36
CA ARG A 132 -1.85 -10.84 24.09
C ARG A 132 -1.62 -10.60 22.61
N ILE A 133 -0.60 -9.83 22.25
CA ILE A 133 -0.26 -9.63 20.84
C ILE A 133 0.42 -10.90 20.31
N ASN A 134 -0.07 -11.45 19.19
CA ASN A 134 0.54 -12.60 18.53
C ASN A 134 1.74 -12.16 17.71
N ASP A 135 2.83 -11.87 18.41
CA ASP A 135 4.00 -11.17 17.89
C ASP A 135 5.22 -12.10 18.00
N PRO A 136 5.47 -12.98 17.00
CA PRO A 136 6.50 -14.02 17.12
C PRO A 136 7.92 -13.45 17.19
N ASN A 137 8.15 -12.25 16.63
CA ASN A 137 9.44 -11.58 16.58
C ASN A 137 9.62 -10.53 17.69
N ALA A 138 8.65 -10.41 18.61
CA ALA A 138 8.68 -9.51 19.76
C ALA A 138 8.89 -8.03 19.39
N VAL A 139 8.30 -7.58 18.27
CA VAL A 139 8.38 -6.20 17.77
C VAL A 139 7.53 -5.24 18.60
N TYR A 140 6.31 -5.65 19.00
CA TYR A 140 5.37 -4.81 19.75
C TYR A 140 5.27 -5.15 21.24
N SER A 141 5.66 -6.36 21.62
CA SER A 141 5.50 -6.87 23.00
C SER A 141 6.63 -7.82 23.39
N ALA A 142 6.49 -8.51 24.54
CA ALA A 142 7.44 -9.54 24.98
C ALA A 142 7.48 -10.79 24.09
N GLY A 143 6.63 -10.84 23.06
CA GLY A 143 6.57 -11.90 22.07
C GLY A 143 5.60 -13.03 22.43
N PHE A 144 5.07 -13.66 21.39
CA PHE A 144 4.24 -14.85 21.47
C PHE A 144 4.29 -15.62 20.14
N ASN A 145 4.63 -16.91 20.16
CA ASN A 145 4.90 -17.69 18.95
C ASN A 145 4.28 -19.10 18.95
N GLU A 146 3.29 -19.37 19.82
CA GLU A 146 2.63 -20.69 19.86
C GLU A 146 1.61 -20.87 18.73
N VAL A 147 1.09 -19.78 18.17
CA VAL A 147 0.09 -19.80 17.10
C VAL A 147 0.68 -19.14 15.86
N PRO A 148 1.00 -19.90 14.81
CA PRO A 148 1.74 -19.39 13.64
C PRO A 148 0.89 -18.54 12.70
N PHE A 149 -0.44 -18.52 12.90
CA PHE A 149 -1.40 -17.76 12.10
C PHE A 149 -1.97 -16.60 12.89
N PHE A 150 -2.51 -15.59 12.20
CA PHE A 150 -3.00 -14.36 12.82
C PHE A 150 -1.94 -13.66 13.66
N THR A 151 -0.72 -13.54 13.10
CA THR A 151 0.35 -12.77 13.72
C THR A 151 0.10 -11.28 13.51
N ALA A 152 0.59 -10.45 14.42
CA ALA A 152 0.75 -9.03 14.11
C ALA A 152 1.75 -8.88 12.95
N ASP A 153 1.48 -7.94 12.05
CA ASP A 153 2.43 -7.55 11.01
C ASP A 153 3.57 -6.80 11.69
N ASP A 154 4.79 -7.31 11.61
CA ASP A 154 5.98 -6.76 12.24
C ASP A 154 6.85 -5.92 11.27
N GLU A 155 6.44 -5.81 10.01
CA GLU A 155 7.02 -4.94 8.99
C GLU A 155 6.20 -3.65 8.81
N ASN A 156 4.88 -3.71 9.08
CA ASN A 156 3.96 -2.57 9.08
C ASN A 156 3.32 -2.35 10.46
N PRO A 157 3.02 -1.12 10.88
CA PRO A 157 2.45 -0.81 12.19
C PRO A 157 1.00 -1.31 12.35
N SER A 158 0.81 -2.61 12.57
CA SER A 158 -0.49 -3.26 12.85
C SER A 158 -0.98 -3.05 14.29
N ILE A 159 -0.04 -2.70 15.19
CA ILE A 159 -0.27 -2.27 16.57
C ILE A 159 0.07 -0.79 16.63
N THR A 160 -0.96 0.04 16.65
CA THR A 160 -0.82 1.46 16.33
C THR A 160 -1.73 2.35 17.16
N SER A 161 -1.50 3.64 17.10
CA SER A 161 -2.41 4.67 17.57
C SER A 161 -3.42 5.02 16.48
N PHE A 162 -4.47 5.77 16.84
CA PHE A 162 -5.50 6.19 15.90
C PHE A 162 -4.93 7.00 14.73
N SER A 163 -3.93 7.85 15.01
CA SER A 163 -3.19 8.64 14.01
C SER A 163 -2.13 7.86 13.23
N GLY A 164 -1.96 6.56 13.50
CA GLY A 164 -1.09 5.65 12.77
C GLY A 164 0.34 5.53 13.28
N PHE A 165 0.71 6.22 14.36
CA PHE A 165 2.03 6.04 14.99
C PHE A 165 2.09 4.69 15.76
N PRO A 166 3.16 3.88 15.64
CA PRO A 166 3.26 2.57 16.27
C PRO A 166 3.27 2.64 17.80
N VAL A 167 2.55 1.72 18.44
CA VAL A 167 2.49 1.60 19.90
C VAL A 167 2.94 0.23 20.36
N CYS A 168 3.36 0.12 21.62
CA CYS A 168 3.96 -1.09 22.16
C CYS A 168 3.47 -1.39 23.59
N VAL A 169 3.55 -2.66 23.96
CA VAL A 169 3.39 -3.12 25.35
C VAL A 169 4.78 -3.14 25.99
N PRO A 170 5.02 -2.40 27.09
CA PRO A 170 6.32 -2.42 27.76
C PRO A 170 6.73 -3.82 28.19
N ARG A 171 8.00 -4.19 27.97
CA ARG A 171 8.61 -5.48 28.36
C ARG A 171 9.35 -5.40 29.69
N SER A 172 9.64 -4.19 30.16
CA SER A 172 10.24 -3.91 31.46
C SER A 172 10.02 -2.44 31.85
N ALA A 173 10.40 -2.07 33.07
CA ALA A 173 10.35 -0.67 33.51
C ALA A 173 11.35 0.24 32.77
N SER A 174 12.37 -0.34 32.14
CA SER A 174 13.42 0.34 31.38
C SER A 174 13.55 -0.27 29.98
N ASP A 175 12.42 -0.50 29.31
CA ASP A 175 12.37 -1.06 27.97
C ASP A 175 12.91 -0.04 26.94
N GLU A 176 14.06 -0.33 26.34
CA GLU A 176 14.69 0.54 25.33
C GLU A 176 13.88 0.59 24.02
N LYS A 177 13.15 -0.49 23.70
CA LYS A 177 12.29 -0.59 22.50
C LYS A 177 10.92 0.03 22.71
N CYS A 178 10.48 0.13 23.96
CA CYS A 178 9.19 0.71 24.35
C CYS A 178 9.33 1.73 25.50
N PRO A 179 10.13 2.80 25.32
CA PRO A 179 10.51 3.66 26.43
C PRO A 179 9.33 4.48 26.96
N LEU A 180 9.07 4.39 28.28
CA LEU A 180 8.01 5.15 28.97
C LEU A 180 8.09 6.67 28.75
N SER A 181 9.30 7.18 28.52
CA SER A 181 9.58 8.59 28.21
C SER A 181 9.07 9.03 26.84
N ASN A 182 8.83 8.10 25.91
CA ASN A 182 8.35 8.44 24.57
C ASN A 182 6.83 8.63 24.51
N ARG A 183 6.10 8.32 25.59
CA ARG A 183 4.71 8.75 25.69
C ARG A 183 4.65 10.28 25.83
N PRO A 184 3.90 11.00 24.97
CA PRO A 184 3.77 12.45 25.09
C PRO A 184 3.29 12.88 26.48
N ALA A 185 3.80 14.01 26.95
CA ALA A 185 3.38 14.61 28.21
C ALA A 185 1.94 15.13 28.10
N ALA A 186 1.26 15.27 29.24
CA ALA A 186 -0.09 15.82 29.28
C ALA A 186 -0.14 17.21 28.61
N GLY A 187 -1.11 17.40 27.71
CA GLY A 187 -1.31 18.65 26.96
C GLY A 187 -0.61 18.73 25.60
N THR A 188 0.10 17.67 25.18
CA THR A 188 0.63 17.55 23.80
C THR A 188 0.41 16.15 23.24
N ASN A 189 0.23 16.06 21.94
CA ASN A 189 0.18 14.84 21.14
C ASN A 189 1.46 14.61 20.32
N ILE A 190 2.48 15.47 20.46
CA ILE A 190 3.72 15.35 19.68
C ILE A 190 4.62 14.28 20.31
N VAL A 191 5.01 13.29 19.50
CA VAL A 191 5.93 12.23 19.92
C VAL A 191 7.35 12.79 20.10
N PRO A 192 8.00 12.59 21.26
CA PRO A 192 9.36 13.05 21.51
C PRO A 192 10.39 12.48 20.53
N ASP A 193 10.33 11.17 20.27
CA ASP A 193 11.26 10.45 19.41
C ASP A 193 10.51 9.48 18.50
N ALA A 194 10.51 9.80 17.20
CA ALA A 194 9.87 9.01 16.16
C ALA A 194 10.63 7.71 15.79
N SER A 195 11.85 7.50 16.32
CA SER A 195 12.62 6.27 16.09
C SER A 195 12.23 5.12 17.01
N HIS A 196 11.43 5.39 18.05
CA HIS A 196 10.93 4.41 19.02
C HIS A 196 9.40 4.41 19.05
N MET A 197 8.80 3.27 19.43
CA MET A 197 7.35 3.19 19.62
C MET A 197 6.88 3.95 20.87
N VAL A 198 5.57 4.23 20.94
CA VAL A 198 4.96 4.84 22.13
C VAL A 198 4.32 3.77 23.02
N PRO A 199 4.63 3.72 24.32
CA PRO A 199 4.05 2.71 25.20
C PRO A 199 2.56 2.94 25.46
N LEU A 200 1.79 1.86 25.41
CA LEU A 200 0.45 1.77 25.97
C LEU A 200 0.50 1.95 27.49
N LYS A 201 -0.59 2.48 28.06
CA LYS A 201 -0.77 2.70 29.50
C LYS A 201 -2.12 2.20 29.99
N VAL A 202 -2.18 1.91 31.29
CA VAL A 202 -3.46 1.71 31.99
C VAL A 202 -4.35 2.93 31.79
N GLY A 203 -5.61 2.69 31.43
CA GLY A 203 -6.58 3.71 31.10
C GLY A 203 -6.69 4.05 29.60
N ASP A 204 -5.76 3.58 28.76
CA ASP A 204 -5.91 3.74 27.31
C ASP A 204 -7.13 2.95 26.81
N TYR A 205 -7.92 3.58 25.95
CA TYR A 205 -9.00 2.92 25.23
C TYR A 205 -8.45 2.36 23.93
N ILE A 206 -8.72 1.09 23.65
CA ILE A 206 -8.23 0.40 22.47
C ILE A 206 -9.39 -0.26 21.71
N GLU A 207 -9.23 -0.34 20.39
CA GLU A 207 -9.94 -1.23 19.49
C GLU A 207 -8.99 -2.35 19.08
N PHE A 208 -9.48 -3.57 18.96
CA PHE A 208 -8.62 -4.72 18.68
C PHE A 208 -9.35 -5.83 17.91
N SER A 209 -8.56 -6.56 17.13
CA SER A 209 -8.96 -7.74 16.38
C SER A 209 -8.02 -8.89 16.70
N GLY A 210 -8.58 -10.07 16.90
CA GLY A 210 -7.86 -11.25 17.35
C GLY A 210 -8.72 -12.50 17.49
N ILE A 211 -8.04 -13.62 17.73
CA ILE A 211 -8.65 -14.94 17.85
C ILE A 211 -8.60 -15.46 19.30
N GLN A 212 -9.53 -16.33 19.68
CA GLN A 212 -9.53 -16.95 21.01
C GLN A 212 -8.53 -18.11 21.10
N TYR A 213 -7.68 -18.10 22.13
CA TYR A 213 -6.73 -19.17 22.43
C TYR A 213 -6.57 -19.33 23.94
N GLN A 214 -6.87 -20.52 24.47
CA GLN A 214 -6.67 -20.88 25.88
C GLN A 214 -7.22 -19.85 26.91
N GLY A 215 -8.37 -19.23 26.62
CA GLY A 215 -9.00 -18.24 27.50
C GLY A 215 -8.43 -16.82 27.40
N GLN A 216 -7.54 -16.57 26.43
CA GLN A 216 -7.03 -15.25 26.05
C GLN A 216 -7.41 -14.93 24.60
N THR A 217 -7.38 -13.64 24.24
CA THR A 217 -7.50 -13.21 22.85
C THR A 217 -6.13 -12.85 22.29
N LEU A 218 -5.71 -13.53 21.23
CA LEU A 218 -4.46 -13.29 20.52
C LEU A 218 -4.69 -12.25 19.42
N LEU A 219 -4.04 -11.10 19.55
CA LEU A 219 -4.25 -9.94 18.69
C LEU A 219 -3.29 -9.99 17.50
N TYR A 220 -3.82 -9.80 16.30
CA TYR A 220 -3.03 -9.45 15.11
C TYR A 220 -3.12 -7.96 14.79
N SER A 221 -4.09 -7.24 15.37
CA SER A 221 -4.22 -5.80 15.21
C SER A 221 -4.78 -5.15 16.49
N LEU A 222 -4.25 -3.97 16.80
CA LEU A 222 -4.69 -3.13 17.91
C LEU A 222 -4.55 -1.67 17.50
N VAL A 223 -5.58 -0.88 17.79
CA VAL A 223 -5.61 0.56 17.58
C VAL A 223 -5.92 1.24 18.91
N ALA A 224 -4.93 1.93 19.46
CA ALA A 224 -5.14 2.77 20.63
C ALA A 224 -5.79 4.08 20.22
N ASN A 225 -6.85 4.49 20.91
CA ASN A 225 -7.53 5.77 20.71
C ASN A 225 -6.68 6.93 21.26
N LEU A 226 -5.55 7.14 20.60
CA LEU A 226 -4.53 8.12 20.89
C LEU A 226 -4.24 8.87 19.60
N ASP A 227 -4.22 10.19 19.70
CA ASP A 227 -3.69 11.03 18.65
C ASP A 227 -2.20 11.27 18.96
N LEU A 228 -1.33 10.65 18.18
CA LEU A 228 0.14 10.73 18.29
C LEU A 228 0.69 11.27 16.98
N LEU A 229 1.19 12.51 17.00
CA LEU A 229 1.65 13.23 15.83
C LEU A 229 3.17 13.33 15.82
N THR A 230 3.74 13.37 14.63
CA THR A 230 5.15 13.72 14.43
C THR A 230 5.25 15.14 13.88
N THR A 231 6.40 15.81 13.99
CA THR A 231 6.57 17.18 13.47
C THR A 231 7.99 17.47 13.00
N GLY A 232 8.17 18.58 12.28
CA GLY A 232 9.48 19.03 11.81
C GLY A 232 10.12 17.97 10.92
N ASN A 233 11.33 17.55 11.29
CA ASN A 233 12.13 16.59 10.53
C ASN A 233 11.83 15.11 10.87
N GLN A 234 10.88 14.84 11.78
CA GLN A 234 10.46 13.46 12.05
C GLN A 234 9.67 12.89 10.85
N PRO A 235 9.77 11.58 10.56
CA PRO A 235 9.02 10.93 9.49
C PRO A 235 7.51 10.94 9.77
N GLY A 236 6.72 10.76 8.71
CA GLY A 236 5.29 10.46 8.85
C GLY A 236 5.04 8.98 9.05
N PHE A 237 3.97 8.63 9.76
CA PHE A 237 3.45 7.27 9.87
C PHE A 237 2.06 7.23 9.25
N VAL A 238 1.71 6.09 8.66
CA VAL A 238 0.40 5.86 8.04
C VAL A 238 -0.22 4.62 8.67
N ARG A 239 -1.51 4.71 8.96
CA ARG A 239 -2.37 3.56 9.22
C ARG A 239 -3.37 3.47 8.08
N VAL A 240 -3.47 2.29 7.49
CA VAL A 240 -4.53 1.99 6.51
C VAL A 240 -5.61 1.21 7.24
N GLU A 241 -6.83 1.73 7.22
CA GLU A 241 -8.00 1.06 7.81
C GLU A 241 -8.64 0.10 6.82
N ASP A 242 -8.61 0.47 5.53
CA ASP A 242 -9.29 -0.28 4.49
C ASP A 242 -8.62 -0.06 3.13
N ALA A 243 -8.55 -1.13 2.34
CA ALA A 243 -8.10 -1.11 0.95
C ALA A 243 -8.98 -2.04 0.12
N LEU A 244 -9.87 -1.43 -0.65
CA LEU A 244 -10.84 -2.07 -1.52
C LEU A 244 -10.33 -1.99 -2.95
N ILE A 245 -10.24 -3.15 -3.61
CA ILE A 245 -9.87 -3.22 -5.03
C ILE A 245 -11.08 -3.69 -5.84
N GLY A 246 -11.67 -2.75 -6.58
CA GLY A 246 -12.67 -3.06 -7.60
C GLY A 246 -12.01 -3.65 -8.85
N VAL A 247 -12.37 -4.87 -9.20
CA VAL A 247 -11.94 -5.52 -10.44
C VAL A 247 -12.81 -4.99 -11.57
N ALA A 248 -12.18 -4.32 -12.53
CA ALA A 248 -12.88 -3.74 -13.69
C ALA A 248 -13.28 -4.80 -14.73
N ASP A 249 -14.44 -4.59 -15.35
CA ASP A 249 -14.88 -5.23 -16.59
C ASP A 249 -15.51 -4.15 -17.49
N LEU A 250 -15.25 -4.25 -18.80
CA LEU A 250 -15.67 -3.25 -19.80
C LEU A 250 -17.03 -3.56 -20.42
N ASP A 251 -17.67 -4.68 -20.07
CA ASP A 251 -19.03 -4.96 -20.52
C ASP A 251 -19.99 -3.92 -19.92
N ALA A 252 -20.77 -3.28 -20.80
CA ALA A 252 -21.72 -2.24 -20.41
C ALA A 252 -22.85 -2.74 -19.49
N ASN A 253 -23.01 -4.06 -19.34
CA ASN A 253 -23.98 -4.68 -18.43
C ASN A 253 -23.43 -4.92 -17.02
N PHE A 254 -22.17 -4.57 -16.75
CA PHE A 254 -21.55 -4.76 -15.45
C PHE A 254 -21.23 -3.42 -14.79
N GLU A 255 -21.38 -3.37 -13.47
CA GLU A 255 -20.92 -2.28 -12.63
C GLU A 255 -19.66 -2.73 -11.89
N ALA A 256 -18.55 -2.03 -12.13
CA ALA A 256 -17.31 -2.23 -11.40
C ALA A 256 -17.21 -1.26 -10.22
N ALA A 257 -16.80 -1.76 -9.07
CA ALA A 257 -16.48 -0.92 -7.92
C ALA A 257 -15.23 -0.08 -8.17
N ARG A 258 -15.08 1.01 -7.41
CA ARG A 258 -13.88 1.86 -7.44
C ARG A 258 -12.83 1.31 -6.48
N HIS A 259 -11.56 1.53 -6.79
CA HIS A 259 -10.51 1.41 -5.77
C HIS A 259 -10.73 2.44 -4.67
N ARG A 260 -10.62 2.02 -3.40
CA ARG A 260 -10.76 2.91 -2.25
C ARG A 260 -9.73 2.53 -1.19
N PHE A 261 -8.94 3.52 -0.79
CA PHE A 261 -8.01 3.41 0.33
C PHE A 261 -8.46 4.37 1.41
N ILE A 262 -8.61 3.89 2.64
CA ILE A 262 -9.00 4.67 3.80
C ILE A 262 -7.89 4.55 4.83
N GLY A 263 -7.46 5.67 5.39
CA GLY A 263 -6.40 5.67 6.38
C GLY A 263 -6.21 7.02 7.03
N LEU A 264 -5.31 7.04 8.01
CA LEU A 264 -4.87 8.23 8.72
C LEU A 264 -3.35 8.31 8.70
N ALA A 265 -2.83 9.50 8.94
CA ALA A 265 -1.40 9.74 9.03
C ALA A 265 -1.05 10.64 10.21
N SER A 266 0.14 10.44 10.78
CA SER A 266 0.68 11.25 11.88
C SER A 266 1.11 12.66 11.45
N ARG A 267 1.03 12.95 10.14
CA ARG A 267 1.40 14.21 9.48
C ARG A 267 0.36 14.53 8.41
N SER A 268 -0.28 15.69 8.53
CA SER A 268 -1.22 16.19 7.51
C SER A 268 -0.56 17.09 6.46
N ASP A 269 0.68 17.49 6.69
CA ASP A 269 1.49 18.38 5.84
C ASP A 269 2.40 17.62 4.86
N MET A 270 2.37 16.29 4.87
CA MET A 270 3.14 15.44 3.97
C MET A 270 2.24 14.80 2.91
N LEU A 271 2.76 14.70 1.68
CA LEU A 271 2.03 14.08 0.57
C LEU A 271 1.94 12.57 0.77
N VAL A 272 0.76 12.00 0.54
CA VAL A 272 0.53 10.55 0.51
C VAL A 272 0.47 10.08 -0.94
N ARG A 273 1.22 9.02 -1.26
CA ARG A 273 1.24 8.37 -2.57
C ARG A 273 0.94 6.89 -2.41
N ILE A 274 0.18 6.31 -3.33
CA ILE A 274 -0.21 4.89 -3.31
C ILE A 274 0.36 4.21 -4.54
N PHE A 275 1.03 3.09 -4.34
CA PHE A 275 1.67 2.31 -5.39
C PHE A 275 1.12 0.89 -5.37
N ALA A 276 0.82 0.33 -6.54
CA ALA A 276 0.72 -1.11 -6.72
C ALA A 276 2.14 -1.69 -6.62
N VAL A 277 2.33 -2.72 -5.80
CA VAL A 277 3.59 -3.47 -5.69
C VAL A 277 3.54 -4.65 -6.66
N ASP A 278 4.20 -4.51 -7.80
CA ASP A 278 4.32 -5.56 -8.81
C ASP A 278 5.56 -6.42 -8.50
N GLU A 279 5.42 -7.74 -8.45
CA GLU A 279 6.50 -8.68 -8.12
C GLU A 279 6.96 -9.45 -9.37
N ASP A 280 8.27 -9.53 -9.59
CA ASP A 280 8.83 -10.43 -10.60
C ASP A 280 8.65 -11.90 -10.15
N PRO A 281 7.95 -12.73 -10.95
CA PRO A 281 7.55 -14.07 -10.51
C PRO A 281 8.71 -15.07 -10.38
N CYS A 282 9.90 -14.73 -10.85
CA CYS A 282 11.07 -15.60 -10.83
C CYS A 282 12.07 -15.25 -9.74
N THR A 283 12.14 -13.97 -9.40
CA THR A 283 13.16 -13.42 -8.49
C THR A 283 12.57 -12.91 -7.18
N GLY A 284 11.28 -12.58 -7.15
CA GLY A 284 10.61 -11.95 -6.02
C GLY A 284 10.94 -10.47 -5.88
N GLU A 285 11.66 -9.88 -6.85
CA GLU A 285 11.99 -8.46 -6.84
C GLU A 285 10.73 -7.63 -7.03
N GLU A 286 10.52 -6.68 -6.12
CA GLU A 286 9.39 -5.76 -6.16
C GLU A 286 9.67 -4.53 -7.02
N SER A 287 8.64 -4.08 -7.72
CA SER A 287 8.60 -2.79 -8.41
C SER A 287 7.31 -2.05 -8.06
N GLU A 288 7.36 -0.72 -8.06
CA GLU A 288 6.23 0.11 -7.64
C GLU A 288 5.62 0.83 -8.84
N ARG A 289 4.31 0.70 -9.04
CA ARG A 289 3.56 1.47 -10.04
C ARG A 289 2.59 2.42 -9.35
N LEU A 290 2.75 3.72 -9.61
CA LEU A 290 1.88 4.73 -9.00
C LEU A 290 0.41 4.52 -9.42
N VAL A 291 -0.48 4.46 -8.43
CA VAL A 291 -1.93 4.37 -8.64
C VAL A 291 -2.48 5.77 -8.93
N ALA A 292 -2.27 6.27 -10.16
CA ALA A 292 -2.83 7.54 -10.61
C ALA A 292 -4.28 7.37 -11.10
N SER A 293 -5.15 8.34 -10.81
CA SER A 293 -6.58 8.27 -11.14
C SER A 293 -6.85 8.61 -12.62
N ALA A 294 -7.03 7.61 -13.47
CA ALA A 294 -7.88 7.71 -14.67
C ALA A 294 -8.20 6.33 -15.28
N THR A 295 -7.24 5.42 -15.30
CA THR A 295 -7.38 4.03 -15.76
C THR A 295 -6.19 3.26 -15.21
N PRO A 296 -6.36 2.11 -14.51
CA PRO A 296 -5.22 1.31 -14.11
C PRO A 296 -4.58 0.69 -15.36
N ASP A 297 -3.57 1.35 -15.92
CA ASP A 297 -2.68 0.75 -16.91
C ASP A 297 -1.81 -0.30 -16.20
N GLY A 298 -2.23 -1.58 -16.25
CA GLY A 298 -1.49 -2.76 -15.77
C GLY A 298 -2.26 -3.63 -14.77
N LEU A 299 -1.76 -4.84 -14.50
CA LEU A 299 -2.43 -5.89 -13.71
C LEU A 299 -2.69 -5.45 -12.25
N TYR A 300 -3.76 -5.95 -11.62
CA TYR A 300 -3.92 -5.83 -10.16
C TYR A 300 -2.86 -6.65 -9.44
N THR A 301 -2.54 -6.25 -8.21
CA THR A 301 -1.57 -6.95 -7.35
C THR A 301 -2.14 -7.18 -5.96
N ARG A 302 -1.50 -8.05 -5.17
CA ARG A 302 -1.90 -8.39 -3.80
C ARG A 302 -1.53 -7.34 -2.77
N ASN A 303 -0.51 -6.51 -3.04
CA ASN A 303 0.03 -5.57 -2.07
C ASN A 303 0.08 -4.16 -2.67
N TYR A 304 -0.35 -3.17 -1.88
CA TYR A 304 -0.24 -1.76 -2.22
C TYR A 304 0.62 -1.05 -1.19
N ARG A 305 1.61 -0.28 -1.64
CA ARG A 305 2.49 0.50 -0.77
C ARG A 305 2.01 1.93 -0.72
N ILE A 306 1.70 2.40 0.49
CA ILE A 306 1.36 3.77 0.79
C ILE A 306 2.63 4.44 1.30
N ARG A 307 3.08 5.53 0.68
CA ARG A 307 4.22 6.34 1.14
C ARG A 307 3.74 7.70 1.62
N ILE A 308 4.32 8.20 2.71
CA ILE A 308 4.07 9.54 3.23
C ILE A 308 5.34 10.38 3.27
N GLY A 309 5.31 11.51 2.56
CA GLY A 309 6.48 12.35 2.36
C GLY A 309 7.59 11.61 1.62
N ASP A 310 8.80 12.15 1.72
CA ASP A 310 10.00 11.58 1.09
C ASP A 310 11.03 11.09 2.12
N ILE A 311 10.71 11.19 3.43
CA ILE A 311 11.58 10.76 4.53
C ILE A 311 11.16 9.36 4.96
N THR A 312 12.06 8.39 4.79
CA THR A 312 11.96 7.07 5.41
C THR A 312 12.94 6.94 6.57
N LEU A 313 12.51 6.26 7.63
CA LEU A 313 13.33 5.96 8.80
C LEU A 313 13.01 4.55 9.26
N THR A 314 14.02 3.68 9.34
CA THR A 314 13.88 2.41 10.05
C THR A 314 13.99 2.69 11.55
N THR A 315 12.91 2.40 12.28
CA THR A 315 12.86 2.50 13.75
C THR A 315 13.79 1.49 14.40
N SER A 316 14.04 1.64 15.72
CA SER A 316 14.79 0.67 16.53
C SER A 316 14.25 -0.76 16.45
N ASP A 317 12.98 -0.89 16.08
CA ASP A 317 12.22 -2.13 16.08
C ASP A 317 12.02 -2.70 14.67
N GLY A 318 12.62 -2.09 13.65
CA GLY A 318 12.60 -2.59 12.27
C GLY A 318 11.48 -2.02 11.40
N ILE A 319 10.46 -1.39 11.99
CA ILE A 319 9.38 -0.73 11.24
C ILE A 319 9.95 0.43 10.42
N ILE A 320 9.61 0.48 9.13
CA ILE A 320 10.02 1.55 8.23
C ILE A 320 8.97 2.65 8.25
N ALA A 321 9.24 3.72 9.00
CA ALA A 321 8.44 4.95 8.95
C ALA A 321 8.51 5.60 7.57
N GLY A 322 7.46 6.32 7.18
CA GLY A 322 7.31 6.89 5.83
C GLY A 322 6.62 5.96 4.84
N GLN A 323 6.32 4.71 5.23
CA GLN A 323 5.58 3.77 4.37
C GLN A 323 4.65 2.84 5.17
N TYR A 324 3.73 2.20 4.44
CA TYR A 324 2.87 1.12 4.89
C TYR A 324 2.55 0.22 3.68
N VAL A 325 2.71 -1.09 3.81
CA VAL A 325 2.28 -2.07 2.79
C VAL A 325 0.95 -2.67 3.24
N GLN A 326 -0.08 -2.46 2.44
CA GLN A 326 -1.41 -2.98 2.67
C GLN A 326 -1.67 -4.17 1.74
N PRO A 327 -1.84 -5.39 2.26
CA PRO A 327 -2.41 -6.48 1.49
C PRO A 327 -3.88 -6.17 1.15
N VAL A 328 -4.35 -6.62 -0.01
CA VAL A 328 -5.73 -6.41 -0.45
C VAL A 328 -6.66 -7.40 0.25
N SER A 329 -7.27 -6.95 1.34
CA SER A 329 -8.21 -7.74 2.12
C SER A 329 -9.60 -7.87 1.48
N GLU A 330 -9.96 -6.98 0.55
CA GLU A 330 -11.28 -7.00 -0.09
C GLU A 330 -11.20 -6.75 -1.60
N TRP A 331 -11.64 -7.76 -2.36
CA TRP A 331 -11.73 -7.74 -3.81
C TRP A 331 -13.20 -7.68 -4.21
N ILE A 332 -13.58 -6.63 -4.94
CA ILE A 332 -14.96 -6.46 -5.41
C ILE A 332 -15.00 -6.75 -6.90
N PHE A 333 -15.54 -7.92 -7.25
CA PHE A 333 -15.79 -8.29 -8.64
C PHE A 333 -17.00 -7.54 -9.22
N PRO A 334 -17.08 -7.36 -10.55
CA PRO A 334 -18.19 -6.65 -11.17
C PRO A 334 -19.54 -7.28 -10.87
N GLU A 335 -20.56 -6.44 -10.67
CA GLU A 335 -21.93 -6.87 -10.47
C GLU A 335 -22.78 -6.68 -11.73
N LEU A 336 -23.74 -7.57 -11.93
CA LEU A 336 -24.67 -7.51 -13.04
C LEU A 336 -25.77 -6.47 -12.79
N ILE A 337 -25.91 -5.48 -13.69
CA ILE A 337 -26.97 -4.46 -13.55
C ILE A 337 -28.31 -4.87 -14.19
N SER A 338 -28.34 -5.99 -14.92
CA SER A 338 -29.52 -6.50 -15.63
C SER A 338 -30.15 -7.69 -14.89
N PRO A 339 -31.28 -7.53 -14.18
CA PRO A 339 -31.91 -8.63 -13.45
C PRO A 339 -32.24 -9.83 -14.34
N GLY A 340 -31.89 -11.04 -13.89
CA GLY A 340 -32.20 -12.30 -14.55
C GLY A 340 -31.24 -12.72 -15.67
N ALA A 341 -30.26 -11.89 -16.03
CA ALA A 341 -29.17 -12.32 -16.90
C ALA A 341 -28.14 -13.17 -16.12
N ALA A 342 -27.24 -13.83 -16.85
CA ALA A 342 -26.15 -14.58 -16.25
C ALA A 342 -25.19 -13.65 -15.51
N PRO A 343 -24.74 -13.98 -14.29
CA PRO A 343 -23.75 -13.18 -13.59
C PRO A 343 -22.39 -13.24 -14.32
N PRO A 344 -21.58 -12.16 -14.26
CA PRO A 344 -20.24 -12.12 -14.83
C PRO A 344 -19.34 -13.16 -14.19
N THR A 345 -18.45 -13.76 -14.98
CA THR A 345 -17.38 -14.61 -14.42
C THR A 345 -16.39 -13.74 -13.63
N ASN A 346 -15.90 -14.24 -12.50
CA ASN A 346 -14.82 -13.55 -11.78
C ASN A 346 -13.53 -13.59 -12.61
N ASP A 347 -13.06 -12.44 -13.10
CA ASP A 347 -11.85 -12.37 -13.92
C ASP A 347 -10.58 -12.31 -13.07
N PHE A 348 -9.93 -13.47 -12.91
CA PHE A 348 -8.64 -13.58 -12.24
C PHE A 348 -7.44 -13.28 -13.16
N SER A 349 -7.65 -13.15 -14.47
CA SER A 349 -6.55 -12.97 -15.44
C SER A 349 -5.86 -11.63 -15.31
N ASN A 350 -6.57 -10.63 -14.81
CA ASN A 350 -6.05 -9.31 -14.55
C ASN A 350 -5.35 -9.19 -13.18
N ILE A 351 -5.26 -10.26 -12.39
CA ILE A 351 -4.53 -10.27 -11.11
C ILE A 351 -3.15 -10.90 -11.32
N GLY A 352 -2.11 -10.07 -11.29
CA GLY A 352 -0.74 -10.40 -11.68
C GLY A 352 -0.20 -11.66 -11.02
N PRO A 353 -0.16 -11.76 -9.68
CA PRO A 353 0.34 -12.94 -8.99
C PRO A 353 -0.46 -14.23 -9.27
N LEU A 354 -1.74 -14.15 -9.60
CA LEU A 354 -2.55 -15.33 -9.95
C LEU A 354 -2.25 -15.80 -11.38
N ARG A 355 -2.11 -14.84 -12.31
CA ARG A 355 -1.82 -15.09 -13.72
C ARG A 355 -0.37 -15.55 -13.94
N ASN A 356 0.59 -14.87 -13.33
CA ASN A 356 2.01 -15.01 -13.63
C ASN A 356 2.74 -15.91 -12.64
N GLY A 357 2.21 -16.09 -11.42
CA GLY A 357 2.97 -16.62 -10.30
C GLY A 357 3.70 -15.54 -9.50
N PHE A 358 4.48 -15.96 -8.52
CA PHE A 358 5.26 -15.13 -7.59
C PHE A 358 6.34 -15.98 -6.89
N GLY A 359 7.23 -15.35 -6.13
CA GLY A 359 8.29 -16.00 -5.36
C GLY A 359 9.69 -15.77 -5.95
N PRO A 360 10.72 -16.45 -5.41
CA PRO A 360 10.65 -17.71 -4.68
C PRO A 360 10.32 -17.58 -3.18
N ILE A 361 9.39 -18.40 -2.68
CA ILE A 361 9.20 -18.63 -1.23
C ILE A 361 9.97 -19.89 -0.85
N ASN A 362 10.93 -19.76 0.07
CA ASN A 362 11.81 -20.87 0.50
C ASN A 362 12.44 -21.60 -0.71
N GLY A 363 12.86 -20.85 -1.72
CA GLY A 363 13.46 -21.37 -2.95
C GLY A 363 12.48 -22.01 -3.95
N THR A 364 11.17 -22.00 -3.67
CA THR A 364 10.14 -22.50 -4.58
C THR A 364 9.43 -21.36 -5.27
N ILE A 365 9.42 -21.36 -6.60
CA ILE A 365 8.62 -20.45 -7.41
C ILE A 365 7.18 -20.96 -7.47
N PHE A 366 6.23 -20.11 -7.15
CA PHE A 366 4.81 -20.39 -7.29
C PHE A 366 4.38 -19.95 -8.68
N GLY A 367 3.96 -20.89 -9.51
CA GLY A 367 3.53 -20.59 -10.88
C GLY A 367 2.10 -20.05 -10.96
N GLN A 368 1.59 -19.94 -12.18
CA GLN A 368 0.17 -19.70 -12.43
C GLN A 368 -0.72 -20.74 -11.72
N LEU A 369 -1.90 -20.33 -11.26
CA LEU A 369 -2.86 -21.22 -10.63
C LEU A 369 -3.20 -22.44 -11.51
N SER A 370 -3.16 -23.64 -10.92
CA SER A 370 -3.45 -24.89 -11.63
C SER A 370 -4.33 -25.85 -10.81
N PRO A 371 -5.57 -26.16 -11.23
CA PRO A 371 -6.22 -25.69 -12.46
C PRO A 371 -6.55 -24.19 -12.42
N TRP A 372 -6.64 -23.58 -13.59
CA TRP A 372 -7.00 -22.17 -13.72
C TRP A 372 -8.50 -21.95 -13.37
N PRO A 373 -8.84 -20.98 -12.51
CA PRO A 373 -10.21 -20.68 -12.11
C PRO A 373 -10.96 -19.84 -13.15
N GLY A 374 -10.85 -20.17 -14.44
CA GLY A 374 -11.53 -19.42 -15.51
C GLY A 374 -11.69 -20.25 -16.78
N ALA A 375 -12.55 -19.78 -17.69
CA ALA A 375 -12.86 -20.48 -18.94
C ALA A 375 -11.65 -20.67 -19.85
N VAL A 376 -10.75 -19.68 -19.88
CA VAL A 376 -9.53 -19.66 -20.68
C VAL A 376 -8.36 -19.39 -19.76
N THR A 377 -7.37 -20.29 -19.78
CA THR A 377 -6.10 -20.09 -19.08
C THR A 377 -5.27 -19.03 -19.82
N PRO A 378 -4.94 -17.89 -19.20
CA PRO A 378 -4.10 -16.88 -19.83
C PRO A 378 -2.66 -17.37 -19.95
N THR A 379 -1.94 -16.97 -20.98
CA THR A 379 -0.50 -17.24 -21.07
C THR A 379 0.23 -16.39 -20.01
N PRO A 380 1.05 -16.97 -19.10
CA PRO A 380 1.87 -16.20 -18.16
C PRO A 380 2.86 -15.27 -18.89
N ALA A 381 3.20 -14.14 -18.28
CA ALA A 381 4.21 -13.22 -18.82
C ALA A 381 5.60 -13.88 -18.92
N VAL A 382 5.93 -14.75 -17.95
CA VAL A 382 7.17 -15.54 -17.94
C VAL A 382 6.78 -17.01 -17.90
N ALA A 383 7.10 -17.75 -18.96
CA ALA A 383 6.71 -19.16 -19.08
C ALA A 383 7.60 -20.11 -18.26
N VAL A 384 8.88 -19.78 -18.08
CA VAL A 384 9.87 -20.56 -17.33
C VAL A 384 10.88 -19.62 -16.71
N CYS A 385 11.08 -19.73 -15.39
CA CYS A 385 12.15 -19.01 -14.70
C CYS A 385 13.49 -19.73 -14.92
N ALA A 386 14.53 -18.96 -15.26
CA ALA A 386 15.88 -19.52 -15.31
C ALA A 386 16.30 -19.97 -13.90
N PRO A 387 17.03 -21.10 -13.75
CA PRO A 387 17.57 -21.50 -12.46
C PRO A 387 18.42 -20.35 -11.88
N PRO A 388 18.35 -20.08 -10.56
CA PRO A 388 19.26 -19.13 -9.94
C PRO A 388 20.70 -19.50 -10.29
N ALA A 389 21.52 -18.54 -10.70
CA ALA A 389 22.95 -18.79 -10.87
C ALA A 389 23.50 -19.27 -9.52
N THR A 390 23.94 -20.52 -9.45
CA THR A 390 24.51 -21.10 -8.23
C THR A 390 25.73 -20.29 -7.82
N SER A 391 25.59 -19.45 -6.80
CA SER A 391 26.73 -18.79 -6.17
C SER A 391 27.45 -19.84 -5.32
N THR A 392 28.65 -20.23 -5.73
CA THR A 392 29.53 -21.03 -4.89
C THR A 392 30.10 -20.14 -3.80
N THR A 393 29.67 -20.34 -2.56
CA THR A 393 30.24 -19.68 -1.39
C THR A 393 31.68 -20.17 -1.20
N ALA A 394 32.65 -19.35 -1.59
CA ALA A 394 34.06 -19.61 -1.31
C ALA A 394 34.40 -19.05 0.09
N THR A 395 34.86 -19.92 0.98
CA THR A 395 35.45 -19.52 2.26
C THR A 395 36.88 -19.05 2.00
N THR A 396 37.22 -17.80 2.33
CA THR A 396 38.62 -17.37 2.42
C THR A 396 38.89 -16.46 3.62
N THR A 397 40.05 -16.73 4.23
CA THR A 397 40.71 -16.02 5.34
C THR A 397 41.49 -14.80 4.77
N PRO A 398 41.75 -13.72 5.55
CA PRO A 398 41.83 -12.37 5.01
C PRO A 398 43.24 -11.95 4.57
N THR A 399 43.34 -11.21 3.45
CA THR A 399 44.39 -10.20 3.23
C THR A 399 44.05 -9.26 2.06
N GLY A 400 43.87 -7.97 2.34
CA GLY A 400 44.54 -6.89 1.61
C GLY A 400 44.07 -6.46 0.20
N THR A 401 42.77 -6.35 -0.09
CA THR A 401 42.17 -5.41 -1.08
C THR A 401 40.65 -5.44 -0.87
N PRO A 402 39.90 -4.32 -0.88
CA PRO A 402 38.46 -4.38 -0.66
C PRO A 402 37.79 -5.16 -1.79
N GLU A 403 37.11 -6.25 -1.43
CA GLU A 403 36.43 -7.16 -2.35
C GLU A 403 35.34 -6.42 -3.14
N PRO A 404 35.20 -6.67 -4.46
CA PRO A 404 34.11 -6.10 -5.24
C PRO A 404 32.75 -6.55 -4.68
N VAL A 405 31.98 -5.59 -4.18
CA VAL A 405 30.59 -5.78 -3.76
C VAL A 405 29.67 -5.72 -4.98
N ALA A 406 28.72 -6.65 -5.08
CA ALA A 406 27.64 -6.57 -6.07
C ALA A 406 26.62 -5.52 -5.60
N LEU A 407 26.32 -4.55 -6.47
CA LEU A 407 25.34 -3.50 -6.19
C LEU A 407 24.18 -3.64 -7.17
N THR A 408 22.97 -3.74 -6.64
CA THR A 408 21.73 -3.56 -7.41
C THR A 408 21.13 -2.23 -6.98
N ILE A 409 20.84 -1.36 -7.93
CA ILE A 409 20.36 0.00 -7.67
C ILE A 409 19.12 0.29 -8.50
N SER A 410 18.30 1.24 -8.07
CA SER A 410 17.21 1.80 -8.87
C SER A 410 17.37 3.32 -8.98
N ALA A 411 17.13 3.88 -10.16
CA ALA A 411 16.99 5.31 -10.43
C ALA A 411 15.58 5.86 -10.13
N GLY A 412 14.67 4.98 -9.69
CA GLY A 412 13.23 5.22 -9.60
C GLY A 412 12.50 4.82 -10.88
N THR A 413 11.17 4.81 -10.84
CA THR A 413 10.34 4.51 -12.01
C THR A 413 10.24 5.70 -12.95
N ASP A 414 9.99 5.43 -14.23
CA ASP A 414 9.67 6.44 -15.21
C ASP A 414 8.49 7.32 -14.75
N GLN A 415 8.62 8.63 -14.97
CA GLN A 415 7.67 9.63 -14.48
C GLN A 415 6.98 10.33 -15.65
N THR A 416 5.66 10.49 -15.55
CA THR A 416 4.91 11.43 -16.38
C THR A 416 4.44 12.57 -15.49
N VAL A 417 4.86 13.79 -15.80
CA VAL A 417 4.66 14.98 -14.95
C VAL A 417 4.08 16.14 -15.75
N LEU A 418 3.36 17.04 -15.07
CA LEU A 418 2.92 18.29 -15.68
C LEU A 418 4.14 19.16 -16.01
N GLY A 419 4.18 19.75 -17.21
CA GLY A 419 5.18 20.75 -17.54
C GLY A 419 5.09 21.97 -16.62
N GLY A 420 6.22 22.38 -16.04
CA GLY A 420 6.34 23.50 -15.11
C GLY A 420 6.57 23.10 -13.65
N VAL A 421 6.49 21.80 -13.32
CA VAL A 421 6.71 21.32 -11.94
C VAL A 421 8.19 21.07 -11.63
N SER A 422 8.55 21.11 -10.35
CA SER A 422 9.84 20.68 -9.85
C SER A 422 9.83 19.17 -9.67
N VAL A 423 10.63 18.47 -10.47
CA VAL A 423 10.77 17.01 -10.41
C VAL A 423 11.89 16.64 -9.44
N LEU A 424 11.64 15.65 -8.58
CA LEU A 424 12.64 15.00 -7.73
C LEU A 424 12.95 13.61 -8.30
N LEU A 425 14.22 13.34 -8.57
CA LEU A 425 14.72 12.00 -8.91
C LEU A 425 15.54 11.48 -7.73
N SER A 426 15.33 10.22 -7.36
CA SER A 426 15.97 9.61 -6.21
C SER A 426 16.46 8.22 -6.56
N ALA A 427 17.74 7.97 -6.32
CA ALA A 427 18.35 6.66 -6.49
C ALA A 427 18.34 5.90 -5.16
N SER A 428 18.08 4.60 -5.22
CA SER A 428 18.09 3.69 -4.08
C SER A 428 19.01 2.50 -4.32
N LEU A 429 19.58 1.99 -3.23
CA LEU A 429 20.28 0.70 -3.24
C LEU A 429 19.22 -0.38 -2.95
N ILE A 430 19.01 -1.29 -3.89
CA ILE A 430 18.08 -2.42 -3.76
C ILE A 430 18.78 -3.57 -3.03
N ALA A 431 20.02 -3.88 -3.43
CA ALA A 431 20.82 -4.94 -2.83
C ALA A 431 22.31 -4.58 -2.83
N GLY A 432 23.03 -4.94 -1.75
CA GLY A 432 24.48 -4.73 -1.67
C GLY A 432 25.07 -4.70 -0.27
N ASN A 433 24.26 -4.73 0.80
CA ASN A 433 24.71 -4.77 2.21
C ASN A 433 25.83 -3.78 2.56
N VAL A 434 25.79 -2.57 1.96
CA VAL A 434 26.77 -1.51 2.18
C VAL A 434 26.12 -0.30 2.85
N PRO A 435 26.79 0.35 3.82
CA PRO A 435 26.25 1.54 4.48
C PRO A 435 26.04 2.69 3.47
N PRO A 436 24.97 3.50 3.55
CA PRO A 436 24.73 4.61 2.62
C PRO A 436 25.90 5.62 2.52
N ALA A 437 26.63 5.84 3.62
CA ALA A 437 27.78 6.75 3.66
C ALA A 437 28.98 6.28 2.80
N SER A 438 29.00 5.02 2.38
CA SER A 438 30.04 4.43 1.53
C SER A 438 29.75 4.59 0.03
N LEU A 439 28.60 5.16 -0.33
CA LEU A 439 28.16 5.34 -1.71
C LEU A 439 28.36 6.78 -2.17
N SER A 440 28.85 6.92 -3.40
CA SER A 440 28.86 8.19 -4.13
C SER A 440 27.96 8.08 -5.36
N TYR A 441 27.32 9.18 -5.72
CA TYR A 441 26.32 9.23 -6.79
C TYR A 441 26.84 10.13 -7.90
N ASN A 442 26.46 9.84 -9.14
CA ASN A 442 26.71 10.70 -10.28
C ASN A 442 25.55 10.62 -11.27
N TRP A 443 24.78 11.69 -11.35
CA TRP A 443 23.64 11.84 -12.25
C TRP A 443 24.04 12.57 -13.52
N THR A 444 23.60 12.03 -14.66
CA THR A 444 23.78 12.63 -15.97
C THR A 444 22.50 12.53 -16.78
N GLN A 445 22.07 13.62 -17.41
CA GLN A 445 21.03 13.55 -18.43
C GLN A 445 21.66 12.99 -19.72
N ILE A 446 21.11 11.90 -20.24
CA ILE A 446 21.66 11.16 -21.39
C ILE A 446 20.81 11.31 -22.66
N ALA A 447 19.54 11.73 -22.54
CA ALA A 447 18.69 12.03 -23.68
C ALA A 447 17.68 13.17 -23.42
N GLY A 448 17.16 13.73 -24.52
CA GLY A 448 16.14 14.78 -24.52
C GLY A 448 16.68 16.20 -24.31
N PRO A 449 15.80 17.23 -24.28
CA PRO A 449 16.19 18.62 -24.07
C PRO A 449 16.81 18.86 -22.68
N ILE A 450 17.97 19.52 -22.64
CA ILE A 450 18.76 19.71 -21.41
C ILE A 450 17.99 20.54 -20.36
N VAL A 451 18.06 20.10 -19.11
CA VAL A 451 17.57 20.82 -17.93
C VAL A 451 18.70 21.11 -16.94
N ALA A 452 18.54 22.16 -16.15
CA ALA A 452 19.47 22.44 -15.05
C ALA A 452 19.14 21.55 -13.84
N LEU A 453 20.13 20.78 -13.37
CA LEU A 453 20.02 19.95 -12.17
C LEU A 453 20.47 20.75 -10.93
N SER A 454 19.78 20.59 -9.80
CA SER A 454 20.11 21.26 -8.54
C SER A 454 21.44 20.75 -7.94
N ALA A 455 21.77 19.49 -8.22
CA ALA A 455 23.00 18.80 -7.89
C ALA A 455 23.14 17.62 -8.86
N SER A 456 24.31 17.02 -8.93
CA SER A 456 24.53 15.79 -9.71
C SER A 456 25.20 14.68 -8.91
N ASN A 457 25.64 14.95 -7.69
CA ASN A 457 26.46 14.04 -6.89
C ASN A 457 25.79 13.57 -5.59
N THR A 458 24.47 13.65 -5.53
CA THR A 458 23.64 13.30 -4.37
C THR A 458 22.71 12.14 -4.70
N ALA A 459 22.26 11.42 -3.67
CA ALA A 459 21.27 10.33 -3.82
C ALA A 459 19.95 10.82 -4.44
N SER A 460 19.62 12.10 -4.25
CA SER A 460 18.47 12.71 -4.90
C SER A 460 18.81 14.06 -5.51
N ILE A 461 18.26 14.33 -6.69
CA ILE A 461 18.48 15.54 -7.48
C ILE A 461 17.13 16.15 -7.90
N ARG A 462 17.10 17.45 -8.15
CA ARG A 462 15.89 18.14 -8.65
C ARG A 462 16.16 18.86 -9.95
N PHE A 463 15.12 19.01 -10.76
CA PHE A 463 15.10 19.92 -11.90
C PHE A 463 13.69 20.47 -12.13
N SER A 464 13.59 21.62 -12.80
CA SER A 464 12.29 22.15 -13.23
C SER A 464 11.94 21.58 -14.60
N ALA A 465 10.85 20.83 -14.69
CA ALA A 465 10.34 20.35 -15.96
C ALA A 465 9.83 21.54 -16.79
N PRO A 466 10.31 21.75 -18.03
CA PRO A 466 9.76 22.79 -18.89
C PRO A 466 8.29 22.55 -19.23
N VAL A 467 7.53 23.63 -19.44
CA VAL A 467 6.10 23.58 -19.85
C VAL A 467 5.90 22.90 -21.22
N ALA A 468 6.94 22.91 -22.06
CA ALA A 468 6.94 22.18 -23.32
C ALA A 468 7.00 20.66 -23.08
N ALA A 469 6.10 19.93 -23.73
CA ALA A 469 6.06 18.48 -23.64
C ALA A 469 7.33 17.87 -24.26
N ALA A 470 8.02 17.03 -23.49
CA ALA A 470 9.23 16.33 -23.94
C ALA A 470 9.57 15.18 -22.99
N SER A 471 10.11 14.10 -23.56
CA SER A 471 10.75 13.03 -22.79
C SER A 471 12.25 13.34 -22.60
N ARG A 472 12.77 13.01 -21.42
CA ARG A 472 14.17 13.14 -21.01
C ARG A 472 14.59 11.87 -20.32
N GLU A 473 15.83 11.46 -20.51
CA GLU A 473 16.36 10.27 -19.85
C GLU A 473 17.56 10.67 -18.99
N PHE A 474 17.55 10.20 -17.74
CA PHE A 474 18.61 10.44 -16.77
C PHE A 474 19.22 9.11 -16.35
N LYS A 475 20.53 9.09 -16.22
CA LYS A 475 21.31 7.96 -15.73
C LYS A 475 21.93 8.34 -14.38
N VAL A 476 21.80 7.46 -13.40
CA VAL A 476 22.59 7.52 -12.17
C VAL A 476 23.66 6.45 -12.20
N GLU A 477 24.89 6.81 -11.85
CA GLU A 477 25.96 5.86 -11.51
C GLU A 477 26.25 5.96 -10.01
N ILE A 478 26.18 4.82 -9.31
CA ILE A 478 26.54 4.70 -7.90
C ILE A 478 27.88 3.97 -7.81
N THR A 479 28.82 4.55 -7.06
CA THR A 479 30.13 3.94 -6.79
C THR A 479 30.29 3.70 -5.29
N HIS A 480 30.60 2.46 -4.90
CA HIS A 480 30.92 2.08 -3.52
C HIS A 480 32.41 2.30 -3.22
N THR A 481 32.69 2.94 -2.09
CA THR A 481 34.04 3.12 -1.52
C THR A 481 34.11 2.33 -0.21
N PRO A 482 35.00 1.34 -0.06
CA PRO A 482 36.33 1.30 -0.68
C PRO A 482 36.50 0.37 -1.89
N SER A 483 35.51 -0.46 -2.26
CA SER A 483 35.70 -1.50 -3.29
C SER A 483 35.84 -0.95 -4.72
N GLY A 484 35.35 0.26 -4.98
CA GLY A 484 35.25 0.82 -6.33
C GLY A 484 34.14 0.19 -7.19
N SER A 485 33.29 -0.66 -6.62
CA SER A 485 32.17 -1.28 -7.32
C SER A 485 31.22 -0.22 -7.87
N LYS A 486 30.73 -0.40 -9.09
CA LYS A 486 29.82 0.51 -9.75
C LYS A 486 28.54 -0.19 -10.19
N ALA A 487 27.42 0.48 -10.03
CA ALA A 487 26.16 0.12 -10.66
C ALA A 487 25.54 1.37 -11.27
N ASN A 488 24.71 1.20 -12.30
CA ASN A 488 23.99 2.30 -12.90
C ASN A 488 22.57 1.86 -13.27
N ASP A 489 21.68 2.85 -13.31
CA ASP A 489 20.30 2.68 -13.74
C ASP A 489 19.81 3.97 -14.42
N THR A 490 18.72 3.86 -15.18
CA THR A 490 18.14 4.93 -15.97
C THR A 490 16.69 5.18 -15.60
N ILE A 491 16.27 6.44 -15.67
CA ILE A 491 14.89 6.89 -15.45
C ILE A 491 14.47 7.85 -16.56
N ALA A 492 13.32 7.61 -17.17
CA ALA A 492 12.71 8.51 -18.14
C ALA A 492 11.69 9.45 -17.45
N VAL A 493 11.77 10.74 -17.77
CA VAL A 493 10.80 11.74 -17.33
C VAL A 493 10.15 12.38 -18.54
N THR A 494 8.85 12.19 -18.66
CA THR A 494 8.02 12.77 -19.71
C THR A 494 7.22 13.94 -19.14
N SER A 495 7.56 15.15 -19.55
CA SER A 495 6.72 16.32 -19.27
C SER A 495 5.58 16.39 -20.29
N VAL A 496 4.35 16.66 -19.84
CA VAL A 496 3.17 16.83 -20.70
C VAL A 496 2.56 18.22 -20.55
N ALA A 497 1.82 18.66 -21.57
CA ALA A 497 1.11 19.93 -21.57
C ALA A 497 -0.18 19.86 -20.73
N ILE A 498 -0.73 21.04 -20.40
CA ILE A 498 -2.02 21.17 -19.70
C ILE A 498 -3.11 20.41 -20.48
N GLY A 499 -3.88 19.58 -19.78
CA GLY A 499 -5.00 18.82 -20.35
C GLY A 499 -4.63 17.47 -20.97
N GLN A 500 -3.39 17.01 -20.81
CA GLN A 500 -2.89 15.70 -21.29
C GLN A 500 -2.64 14.72 -20.13
N GLY A 501 -3.56 14.66 -19.15
CA GLY A 501 -3.54 13.65 -18.08
C GLY A 501 -2.61 13.90 -16.89
N ALA A 502 -1.70 14.88 -16.94
CA ALA A 502 -0.95 15.33 -15.77
C ALA A 502 -1.51 16.64 -15.18
N PHE A 503 -1.39 16.77 -13.86
CA PHE A 503 -2.09 17.76 -13.05
C PHE A 503 -1.16 18.37 -12.00
N ASP A 504 -1.54 19.54 -11.47
CA ASP A 504 -0.88 20.14 -10.31
C ASP A 504 -1.55 19.66 -9.00
N HIS A 505 -0.78 19.59 -7.91
CA HIS A 505 -1.19 19.16 -6.58
C HIS A 505 -0.94 20.26 -5.53
N PRO A 506 -1.70 21.37 -5.55
CA PRO A 506 -1.52 22.43 -4.57
C PRO A 506 -2.04 22.01 -3.18
N VAL A 507 -1.38 22.43 -2.11
CA VAL A 507 -1.77 22.16 -0.71
C VAL A 507 -2.11 23.48 -0.03
N ILE A 508 -3.16 23.49 0.80
CA ILE A 508 -3.48 24.63 1.66
C ILE A 508 -2.78 24.43 3.01
N ASP A 509 -1.80 25.30 3.31
CA ASP A 509 -1.02 25.26 4.54
C ASP A 509 -1.78 25.82 5.74
N ALA A 510 -2.50 26.92 5.53
CA ALA A 510 -3.19 27.63 6.59
C ALA A 510 -4.36 28.45 6.06
N LEU A 511 -5.49 28.43 6.80
CA LEU A 511 -6.63 29.32 6.62
C LEU A 511 -6.97 29.98 7.94
N SER A 512 -7.18 31.30 7.92
CA SER A 512 -7.71 32.00 9.09
C SER A 512 -8.77 33.02 8.71
N TRP A 513 -9.71 33.24 9.63
CA TRP A 513 -10.68 34.33 9.54
C TRP A 513 -10.81 35.05 10.89
N ALA A 514 -10.69 36.38 10.86
CA ALA A 514 -10.89 37.23 12.02
C ALA A 514 -12.06 38.18 11.78
N SER A 515 -12.94 38.34 12.78
CA SER A 515 -14.12 39.23 12.70
C SER A 515 -13.79 40.73 12.70
N ARG A 516 -12.51 41.11 12.82
CA ARG A 516 -12.06 42.50 12.84
C ARG A 516 -12.09 43.09 11.42
N GLN A 517 -12.33 44.40 11.33
CA GLN A 517 -12.25 45.18 10.08
C GLN A 517 -13.12 44.62 8.94
N SER A 518 -14.39 44.30 9.26
CA SER A 518 -15.36 43.73 8.31
C SER A 518 -15.01 42.33 7.78
N GLY A 519 -14.16 41.59 8.50
CA GLY A 519 -13.73 40.23 8.14
C GLY A 519 -12.38 40.23 7.44
N THR A 520 -11.34 39.76 8.13
CA THR A 520 -10.00 39.59 7.55
C THR A 520 -9.75 38.10 7.31
N ALA A 521 -9.43 37.74 6.07
CA ALA A 521 -9.12 36.38 5.67
C ALA A 521 -7.63 36.25 5.32
N THR A 522 -7.00 35.16 5.75
CA THR A 522 -5.68 34.75 5.25
C THR A 522 -5.74 33.34 4.69
N ALA A 523 -5.02 33.11 3.60
CA ALA A 523 -4.81 31.78 3.05
C ALA A 523 -3.36 31.63 2.60
N ASN A 524 -2.68 30.58 3.06
CA ASN A 524 -1.36 30.18 2.60
C ASN A 524 -1.48 28.82 1.93
N ALA A 525 -0.80 28.64 0.82
CA ALA A 525 -0.76 27.40 0.07
C ALA A 525 0.61 27.18 -0.56
N HIS A 526 0.95 25.96 -0.94
CA HIS A 526 2.15 25.66 -1.70
C HIS A 526 1.88 24.63 -2.80
N THR A 527 2.77 24.56 -3.79
CA THR A 527 2.73 23.61 -4.90
C THR A 527 4.15 23.36 -5.42
N ASP A 528 4.37 22.23 -6.09
CA ASP A 528 5.58 21.94 -6.86
C ASP A 528 5.57 22.57 -8.28
N LEU A 529 4.49 23.24 -8.69
CA LEU A 529 4.39 24.02 -9.92
C LEU A 529 5.22 25.32 -9.84
N VAL A 530 6.53 25.17 -9.99
CA VAL A 530 7.53 26.23 -9.80
C VAL A 530 7.79 27.11 -11.02
N ASP A 531 7.13 26.84 -12.15
CA ASP A 531 7.23 27.68 -13.35
C ASP A 531 7.00 29.16 -13.05
N SER A 532 7.76 30.04 -13.70
CA SER A 532 7.70 31.48 -13.44
C SER A 532 6.39 32.11 -13.92
N THR A 533 5.69 31.47 -14.86
CA THR A 533 4.37 31.89 -15.35
C THR A 533 3.22 31.30 -14.54
N ALA A 534 3.52 30.48 -13.53
CA ALA A 534 2.53 29.88 -12.66
C ALA A 534 1.93 30.88 -11.66
N SER A 535 0.61 30.82 -11.49
CA SER A 535 -0.13 31.64 -10.53
C SER A 535 -1.19 30.81 -9.81
N MET A 536 -1.61 31.25 -8.63
CA MET A 536 -2.63 30.59 -7.84
C MET A 536 -3.75 31.55 -7.48
N ARG A 537 -4.98 31.02 -7.39
CA ARG A 537 -6.15 31.76 -6.95
C ARG A 537 -6.87 31.01 -5.84
N VAL A 538 -7.48 31.76 -4.91
CA VAL A 538 -8.28 31.25 -3.80
C VAL A 538 -9.76 31.63 -3.97
N VAL A 539 -10.64 30.73 -3.56
CA VAL A 539 -12.09 30.91 -3.51
C VAL A 539 -12.57 30.56 -2.11
N PHE A 540 -13.27 31.48 -1.44
CA PHE A 540 -13.87 31.22 -0.12
C PHE A 540 -15.34 30.86 -0.28
N ASN A 541 -15.83 29.87 0.46
CA ASN A 541 -17.22 29.43 0.33
C ASN A 541 -18.26 30.47 0.82
N GLY A 542 -17.82 31.50 1.54
CA GLY A 542 -18.68 32.60 2.01
C GLY A 542 -19.15 33.55 0.91
N ASP A 543 -18.44 33.63 -0.22
CA ASP A 543 -18.81 34.50 -1.35
C ASP A 543 -18.55 33.90 -2.74
N ASN A 544 -17.80 32.80 -2.82
CA ASN A 544 -17.44 32.11 -4.05
C ASN A 544 -16.73 32.99 -5.09
N VAL A 545 -16.10 34.08 -4.66
CA VAL A 545 -15.33 34.97 -5.54
C VAL A 545 -13.87 34.50 -5.58
N GLU A 546 -13.37 34.31 -6.80
CA GLU A 546 -11.99 33.91 -7.05
C GLU A 546 -11.03 35.10 -6.97
N ARG A 547 -9.92 34.92 -6.25
CA ARG A 547 -8.97 36.00 -5.92
C ARG A 547 -7.52 35.56 -6.14
N PRO A 548 -6.68 36.40 -6.74
CA PRO A 548 -5.27 36.07 -6.95
C PRO A 548 -4.52 35.99 -5.61
N MET A 549 -3.61 35.04 -5.51
CA MET A 549 -2.66 34.93 -4.40
C MET A 549 -1.30 35.50 -4.81
N VAL A 550 -0.57 36.03 -3.84
CA VAL A 550 0.79 36.55 -4.01
C VAL A 550 1.76 35.39 -4.03
N ARG A 551 2.52 35.26 -5.13
CA ARG A 551 3.57 34.24 -5.29
C ARG A 551 4.77 34.56 -4.40
N GLY A 552 5.25 33.57 -3.67
CA GLY A 552 6.47 33.60 -2.88
C GLY A 552 7.71 33.18 -3.67
N GLN A 553 8.79 32.92 -2.93
CA GLN A 553 10.02 32.38 -3.50
C GLN A 553 9.91 30.87 -3.69
N VAL A 554 10.68 30.34 -4.64
CA VAL A 554 10.84 28.90 -4.80
C VAL A 554 11.89 28.43 -3.79
N ALA A 555 11.54 27.46 -2.96
CA ALA A 555 12.44 26.82 -2.01
C ALA A 555 12.21 25.30 -2.03
N ASN A 556 13.29 24.52 -2.09
CA ASN A 556 13.24 23.05 -2.08
C ASN A 556 12.30 22.41 -3.12
N GLY A 557 12.13 23.05 -4.28
CA GLY A 557 11.25 22.54 -5.35
C GLY A 557 9.77 22.87 -5.16
N GLN A 558 9.43 23.72 -4.20
CA GLN A 558 8.07 24.20 -3.99
C GLN A 558 8.01 25.71 -4.06
N VAL A 559 6.86 26.25 -4.44
CA VAL A 559 6.54 27.67 -4.37
C VAL A 559 5.33 27.88 -3.48
N THR A 560 5.41 28.87 -2.60
CA THR A 560 4.29 29.26 -1.73
C THR A 560 3.45 30.36 -2.37
N TYR A 561 2.17 30.41 -2.04
CA TYR A 561 1.23 31.45 -2.40
C TYR A 561 0.51 31.94 -1.14
N ALA A 562 0.40 33.27 -1.00
CA ALA A 562 -0.23 33.89 0.16
C ALA A 562 -1.34 34.87 -0.26
N PHE A 563 -2.46 34.84 0.46
CA PHE A 563 -3.54 35.79 0.35
C PHE A 563 -3.83 36.41 1.71
N SER A 564 -4.01 37.73 1.74
CA SER A 564 -4.49 38.45 2.93
C SER A 564 -5.33 39.64 2.48
N SER A 565 -6.59 39.68 2.90
CA SER A 565 -7.47 40.81 2.58
C SER A 565 -8.55 41.00 3.63
N ARG A 566 -9.11 42.21 3.65
CA ARG A 566 -10.23 42.64 4.50
C ARG A 566 -11.52 42.63 3.70
N GLY A 567 -12.66 42.71 4.39
CA GLY A 567 -13.99 42.71 3.77
C GLY A 567 -14.40 41.36 3.20
N ILE A 568 -13.81 40.27 3.72
CA ILE A 568 -14.15 38.91 3.30
C ILE A 568 -15.23 38.36 4.26
N PRO A 569 -16.41 37.97 3.74
CA PRO A 569 -17.44 37.33 4.55
C PRO A 569 -16.90 36.12 5.31
N ARG A 570 -17.54 35.80 6.44
CA ARG A 570 -17.18 34.61 7.20
C ARG A 570 -17.30 33.39 6.29
N PHE A 571 -16.26 32.57 6.27
CA PHE A 571 -16.20 31.34 5.50
C PHE A 571 -15.87 30.17 6.43
N THR A 572 -16.27 28.97 6.01
CA THR A 572 -15.94 27.72 6.72
C THR A 572 -15.02 26.83 5.89
N SER A 573 -14.80 27.18 4.61
CA SER A 573 -13.80 26.53 3.79
C SER A 573 -13.26 27.45 2.70
N ALA A 574 -12.09 27.10 2.18
CA ALA A 574 -11.51 27.72 1.00
C ALA A 574 -11.08 26.65 -0.01
N THR A 575 -10.92 27.06 -1.25
CA THR A 575 -10.46 26.27 -2.38
C THR A 575 -9.34 27.00 -3.09
N VAL A 576 -8.27 26.31 -3.48
CA VAL A 576 -7.20 26.88 -4.32
C VAL A 576 -7.14 26.24 -5.70
N ARG A 577 -6.71 27.03 -6.69
CA ARG A 577 -6.57 26.63 -8.09
C ARG A 577 -5.30 27.20 -8.70
N SER A 578 -4.62 26.37 -9.48
CA SER A 578 -3.36 26.73 -10.14
C SER A 578 -3.56 27.04 -11.61
N TYR A 579 -2.72 27.93 -12.13
CA TYR A 579 -2.77 28.42 -13.50
C TYR A 579 -1.37 28.55 -14.06
N ILE A 580 -1.19 28.26 -15.34
CA ILE A 580 0.02 28.56 -16.12
C ILE A 580 -0.40 29.47 -17.26
N ASN A 581 0.24 30.63 -17.44
CA ASN A 581 -0.16 31.61 -18.46
C ASN A 581 -1.67 31.92 -18.43
N ASN A 582 -2.23 32.00 -17.22
CA ASN A 582 -3.66 32.25 -16.98
C ASN A 582 -4.63 31.15 -17.48
N VAL A 583 -4.11 30.00 -17.92
CA VAL A 583 -4.89 28.79 -18.23
C VAL A 583 -4.98 27.94 -16.98
N LEU A 584 -6.19 27.52 -16.61
CA LEU A 584 -6.43 26.65 -15.47
C LEU A 584 -5.69 25.32 -15.69
N VAL A 585 -4.86 24.96 -14.73
CA VAL A 585 -4.21 23.66 -14.68
C VAL A 585 -5.22 22.65 -14.15
N GLY A 586 -5.38 21.52 -14.85
CA GLY A 586 -6.21 20.43 -14.34
C GLY A 586 -5.64 19.84 -13.06
N GLY A 587 -6.49 19.19 -12.26
CA GLY A 587 -6.05 18.53 -11.02
C GLY A 587 -7.06 18.61 -9.91
N PRO A 588 -6.77 17.99 -8.76
CA PRO A 588 -7.61 18.07 -7.58
C PRO A 588 -7.73 19.53 -7.17
N VAL A 589 -8.98 20.00 -7.11
CA VAL A 589 -9.33 21.25 -6.46
C VAL A 589 -9.16 21.03 -4.96
N VAL A 590 -8.09 21.56 -4.39
CA VAL A 590 -7.81 21.34 -2.96
C VAL A 590 -8.63 22.32 -2.13
N SER A 591 -9.40 21.74 -1.21
CA SER A 591 -10.27 22.47 -0.29
C SER A 591 -9.95 22.09 1.15
N SER A 592 -10.07 23.07 2.06
CA SER A 592 -9.86 22.86 3.50
C SER A 592 -10.97 23.56 4.28
N SER A 593 -11.53 22.85 5.26
CA SER A 593 -12.52 23.36 6.22
C SER A 593 -11.90 23.82 7.55
N ASN A 594 -10.60 23.60 7.73
CA ASN A 594 -9.88 23.97 8.96
C ASN A 594 -9.54 25.45 8.94
N VAL A 595 -10.49 26.28 9.37
CA VAL A 595 -10.33 27.74 9.46
C VAL A 595 -10.05 28.13 10.91
N ALA A 596 -8.81 28.54 11.17
CA ALA A 596 -8.42 29.05 12.48
C ALA A 596 -9.08 30.41 12.76
N ALA A 597 -9.37 30.68 14.03
CA ALA A 597 -9.70 32.03 14.47
C ALA A 597 -8.43 32.90 14.39
N GLY A 598 -8.49 33.97 13.60
CA GLY A 598 -7.37 34.91 13.40
C GLY A 598 -7.30 36.07 14.37
#